data_AF-A0A6A6TEY4-F1
#
_entry.id   AF-A0A6A6TEY4-F1
#
_cell.length_a   1.000
_cell.length_b   1.000
_cell.length_c   1.000
_cell.angle_alpha   90.00
_cell.angle_beta   90.00
_cell.angle_gamma   90.00
#
_symmetry.space_group_name_H-M   'P 1'
#
loop_
_entity.id
_entity.type
_entity.pdbx_description
1 polymer ?
#
loop_
_entity_poly.entity_id
_entity_poly.type
_entity_poly.pdbx_seq_one_letter_code
_entity_poly.pdbx_strand_id
1 'polypeptide(L)'
;PPPLPSLLRYVDNYLLRNAHLHNHPPNPAAVCPICRYQHDQALVPSTFLPLWPCNHWVHYRCLIWHATRLSAARDKCPCCNTPLFIWEGMTALTLATRTSLEFENENLPRMQYDKDSRMWVKNSGEQYVSDCVVIEMMIRRHWNREMRRFQLSEDPSDRSPNLVALFYAVFSEIENMGRPTSAWLGRQTEVGYHLWGMLIWHKMRRFLEEECMWVVGTEGWTKFLDGGMSLQGKILGDV
;
A
#
# COMPACT_ATOMS: atom_id res chain seq x y z
N PRO A 1 -10.96 22.65 -11.20
CA PRO A 1 -10.57 21.32 -11.70
C PRO A 1 -10.96 20.27 -10.66
N PRO A 2 -11.42 19.07 -11.05
CA PRO A 2 -11.67 18.00 -10.08
C PRO A 2 -10.36 17.66 -9.33
N PRO A 3 -10.43 17.19 -8.06
CA PRO A 3 -9.25 16.73 -7.34
C PRO A 3 -8.60 15.56 -8.08
N LEU A 4 -7.28 15.49 -8.03
CA LEU A 4 -6.54 14.37 -8.61
C LEU A 4 -6.85 13.07 -7.84
N PRO A 5 -7.05 11.93 -8.52
CA PRO A 5 -7.27 10.64 -7.87
C PRO A 5 -5.99 10.11 -7.22
N SER A 6 -6.09 9.12 -6.33
CA SER A 6 -4.92 8.31 -5.93
C SER A 6 -4.41 7.51 -7.14
N LEU A 7 -3.15 7.09 -7.11
CA LEU A 7 -2.57 6.27 -8.18
C LEU A 7 -3.36 4.96 -8.42
N LEU A 8 -3.79 4.28 -7.35
CA LEU A 8 -4.60 3.06 -7.49
C LEU A 8 -5.93 3.34 -8.18
N ARG A 9 -6.65 4.39 -7.76
CA ARG A 9 -7.90 4.80 -8.42
C ARG A 9 -7.63 5.20 -9.86
N TYR A 10 -6.54 5.90 -10.14
CA TYR A 10 -6.18 6.26 -11.51
C TYR A 10 -6.03 5.03 -12.41
N VAL A 11 -5.27 4.03 -11.95
CA VAL A 11 -5.04 2.79 -12.69
C VAL A 11 -6.30 1.94 -12.79
N ASP A 12 -6.89 1.56 -11.65
CA ASP A 12 -7.95 0.56 -11.58
C ASP A 12 -9.27 1.12 -12.14
N ASN A 13 -9.58 2.42 -11.90
CA ASN A 13 -10.83 3.04 -12.36
C ASN A 13 -10.76 3.75 -13.71
N TYR A 14 -9.70 4.50 -13.99
CA TYR A 14 -9.66 5.29 -15.22
C TYR A 14 -9.04 4.53 -16.38
N LEU A 15 -7.92 3.84 -16.13
CA LEU A 15 -7.20 3.16 -17.21
C LEU A 15 -7.78 1.78 -17.50
N LEU A 16 -7.99 0.95 -16.48
CA LEU A 16 -8.35 -0.46 -16.69
C LEU A 16 -9.83 -0.70 -16.99
N ARG A 17 -10.74 0.20 -16.59
CA ARG A 17 -12.17 0.08 -16.94
C ARG A 17 -12.47 0.27 -18.43
N ASN A 18 -11.64 1.02 -19.16
CA ASN A 18 -11.86 1.34 -20.56
C ASN A 18 -11.22 0.31 -21.51
N ALA A 19 -11.51 -0.98 -21.29
CA ALA A 19 -10.88 -2.11 -21.99
C ALA A 19 -10.97 -2.02 -23.53
N HIS A 20 -12.05 -1.45 -24.06
CA HIS A 20 -12.23 -1.26 -25.50
C HIS A 20 -11.21 -0.32 -26.16
N LEU A 21 -10.51 0.53 -25.38
CA LEU A 21 -9.43 1.39 -25.89
C LEU A 21 -8.06 0.72 -25.83
N HIS A 22 -7.91 -0.38 -25.08
CA HIS A 22 -6.61 -0.96 -24.82
C HIS A 22 -5.95 -1.47 -26.10
N ASN A 23 -4.65 -1.21 -26.28
CA ASN A 23 -3.88 -1.63 -27.47
C ASN A 23 -4.40 -1.08 -28.81
N HIS A 24 -5.26 -0.06 -28.81
CA HIS A 24 -5.79 0.58 -30.02
C HIS A 24 -5.38 2.05 -30.11
N PRO A 25 -4.07 2.37 -30.16
CA PRO A 25 -3.65 3.76 -30.31
C PRO A 25 -4.13 4.34 -31.66
N PRO A 26 -4.46 5.64 -31.74
CA PRO A 26 -4.89 6.28 -32.99
C PRO A 26 -3.87 6.15 -34.13
N ASN A 27 -2.58 6.05 -33.78
CA ASN A 27 -1.50 5.76 -34.71
C ASN A 27 -0.94 4.35 -34.41
N PRO A 28 -0.99 3.39 -35.34
CA PRO A 28 -0.41 2.05 -35.15
C PRO A 28 1.10 2.07 -34.87
N ALA A 29 1.82 3.09 -35.36
CA ALA A 29 3.23 3.30 -35.09
C ALA A 29 3.48 4.06 -33.77
N ALA A 30 2.48 4.16 -32.87
CA ALA A 30 2.66 4.79 -31.58
C ALA A 30 3.73 4.06 -30.76
N VAL A 31 4.63 4.85 -30.19
CA VAL A 31 5.77 4.40 -29.39
C VAL A 31 5.56 4.85 -27.95
N CYS A 32 5.83 3.95 -27.00
CA CYS A 32 5.81 4.29 -25.59
C CYS A 32 6.93 5.30 -25.27
N PRO A 33 6.62 6.44 -24.62
CA PRO A 33 7.62 7.46 -24.28
C PRO A 33 8.67 7.00 -23.27
N ILE A 34 8.39 5.92 -22.53
CA ILE A 34 9.25 5.39 -21.47
C ILE A 34 10.21 4.33 -22.04
N CYS A 35 9.68 3.23 -22.57
CA CYS A 35 10.51 2.11 -23.05
C CYS A 35 10.94 2.22 -24.51
N ARG A 36 10.39 3.19 -25.27
CA ARG A 36 10.68 3.43 -26.70
C ARG A 36 10.32 2.27 -27.64
N TYR A 37 9.61 1.25 -27.16
CA TYR A 37 9.01 0.20 -28.00
C TYR A 37 7.65 0.62 -28.55
N GLN A 38 7.28 0.05 -29.70
CA GLN A 38 5.93 0.16 -30.25
C GLN A 38 4.90 -0.48 -29.31
N HIS A 39 3.63 -0.13 -29.49
CA HIS A 39 2.54 -0.54 -28.60
C HIS A 39 2.46 -2.06 -28.37
N ASP A 40 2.79 -2.86 -29.37
CA ASP A 40 2.73 -4.33 -29.39
C ASP A 40 4.11 -5.02 -29.26
N GLN A 41 5.20 -4.25 -29.14
CA GLN A 41 6.58 -4.76 -29.14
C GLN A 41 7.30 -4.59 -27.79
N ALA A 42 6.56 -4.41 -26.70
CA ALA A 42 7.17 -4.30 -25.37
C ALA A 42 7.97 -5.57 -25.02
N LEU A 43 9.18 -5.39 -24.47
CA LEU A 43 10.04 -6.51 -24.05
C LEU A 43 9.35 -7.47 -23.08
N VAL A 44 8.51 -6.93 -22.19
CA VAL A 44 7.60 -7.69 -21.34
C VAL A 44 6.18 -7.33 -21.76
N PRO A 45 5.32 -8.30 -22.11
CA PRO A 45 3.94 -8.03 -22.51
C PRO A 45 3.23 -7.13 -21.50
N SER A 46 2.63 -6.05 -22.01
CA SER A 46 1.95 -5.05 -21.20
C SER A 46 0.89 -4.37 -22.05
N THR A 47 -0.30 -4.20 -21.49
CA THR A 47 -1.37 -3.42 -22.12
C THR A 47 -0.91 -2.00 -22.42
N PHE A 48 -1.17 -1.51 -23.63
CA PHE A 48 -0.92 -0.12 -24.03
C PHE A 48 -2.19 0.71 -23.78
N LEU A 49 -2.06 1.75 -22.95
CA LEU A 49 -3.18 2.46 -22.35
C LEU A 49 -3.12 3.97 -22.69
N PRO A 50 -4.27 4.60 -23.00
CA PRO A 50 -4.36 6.06 -23.11
C PRO A 50 -4.40 6.69 -21.71
N LEU A 51 -3.48 7.63 -21.44
CA LEU A 51 -3.46 8.41 -20.21
C LEU A 51 -4.55 9.48 -20.24
N TRP A 52 -5.34 9.58 -19.18
CA TRP A 52 -6.33 10.65 -19.00
C TRP A 52 -5.74 11.78 -18.13
N PRO A 53 -5.97 13.07 -18.45
CA PRO A 53 -6.82 13.61 -19.52
C PRO A 53 -6.09 13.88 -20.85
N CYS A 54 -4.77 13.66 -20.93
CA CYS A 54 -3.95 14.14 -22.03
C CYS A 54 -3.92 13.25 -23.29
N ASN A 55 -4.51 12.05 -23.23
CA ASN A 55 -4.55 11.03 -24.30
C ASN A 55 -3.19 10.58 -24.87
N HIS A 56 -2.09 10.83 -24.16
CA HIS A 56 -0.80 10.20 -24.49
C HIS A 56 -0.83 8.73 -24.11
N TRP A 57 -0.18 7.87 -24.90
CA TRP A 57 -0.23 6.43 -24.70
C TRP A 57 1.05 5.89 -24.07
N VAL A 58 0.89 4.96 -23.14
CA VAL A 58 2.00 4.31 -22.43
C VAL A 58 1.68 2.84 -22.18
N HIS A 59 2.71 1.99 -22.06
CA HIS A 59 2.51 0.65 -21.53
C HIS A 59 2.19 0.72 -20.04
N TYR A 60 1.19 -0.04 -19.59
CA TYR A 60 0.79 -0.16 -18.20
C TYR A 60 1.99 -0.36 -17.26
N ARG A 61 2.83 -1.37 -17.53
CA ARG A 61 4.03 -1.66 -16.73
C ARG A 61 5.02 -0.49 -16.71
N CYS A 62 5.13 0.26 -17.82
CA CYS A 62 5.98 1.44 -17.88
C CYS A 62 5.44 2.58 -17.01
N LEU A 63 4.12 2.80 -17.00
CA LEU A 63 3.51 3.78 -16.11
C LEU A 63 3.76 3.45 -14.64
N ILE A 64 3.59 2.18 -14.26
CA ILE A 64 3.89 1.75 -12.87
C ILE A 64 5.37 1.94 -12.56
N TRP A 65 6.26 1.52 -13.46
CA TRP A 65 7.71 1.73 -13.29
C TRP A 65 8.06 3.21 -13.10
N HIS A 66 7.45 4.11 -13.88
CA HIS A 66 7.62 5.56 -13.77
C HIS A 66 7.14 6.09 -12.42
N ALA A 67 5.99 5.61 -11.95
CA ALA A 67 5.44 5.97 -10.65
C ALA A 67 6.29 5.47 -9.47
N THR A 68 7.14 4.45 -9.66
CA THR A 68 8.01 3.90 -8.61
C THR A 68 9.43 4.48 -8.60
N ARG A 69 9.75 5.43 -9.50
CA ARG A 69 11.04 6.12 -9.52
C ARG A 69 11.10 7.30 -8.55
N LEU A 70 12.30 7.67 -8.13
CA LEU A 70 12.62 8.90 -7.39
C LEU A 70 12.66 10.11 -8.32
N SER A 71 11.51 10.43 -8.90
CA SER A 71 11.35 11.56 -9.80
C SER A 71 10.26 12.51 -9.30
N ALA A 72 10.52 13.81 -9.36
CA ALA A 72 9.51 14.85 -9.12
C ALA A 72 8.39 14.89 -10.20
N ALA A 73 8.50 14.07 -11.24
CA ALA A 73 7.49 13.92 -12.30
C ALA A 73 6.77 12.56 -12.26
N ARG A 74 6.96 11.75 -11.22
CA ARG A 74 6.38 10.39 -11.09
C ARG A 74 4.85 10.36 -11.05
N ASP A 75 4.24 11.50 -10.76
CA ASP A 75 2.79 11.75 -10.71
C ASP A 75 2.23 12.39 -12.00
N LYS A 76 3.08 12.58 -13.01
CA LYS A 76 2.77 13.32 -14.23
C LYS A 76 2.95 12.46 -15.48
N CYS A 77 2.29 12.87 -16.55
CA CYS A 77 2.48 12.31 -17.87
C CYS A 77 3.93 12.49 -18.34
N PRO A 78 4.63 11.42 -18.76
CA PRO A 78 6.02 11.50 -19.22
C PRO A 78 6.20 12.27 -20.54
N CYS A 79 5.12 12.56 -21.28
CA CYS A 79 5.17 13.31 -22.54
C CYS A 79 4.99 14.82 -22.34
N CYS A 80 4.01 15.22 -21.53
CA CYS A 80 3.54 16.61 -21.45
C CYS A 80 3.51 17.18 -20.03
N ASN A 81 3.98 16.43 -19.03
CA ASN A 81 3.99 16.80 -17.62
C ASN A 81 2.62 17.13 -17.00
N THR A 82 1.51 16.79 -17.66
CA THR A 82 0.16 16.92 -17.08
C THR A 82 0.06 16.04 -15.83
N PRO A 83 -0.34 16.58 -14.67
CA PRO A 83 -0.60 15.78 -13.46
C PRO A 83 -1.69 14.73 -13.69
N LEU A 84 -1.44 13.51 -13.25
CA LEU A 84 -2.35 12.36 -13.47
C LEU A 84 -3.03 11.91 -12.18
N PHE A 85 -2.31 11.91 -11.07
CA PHE A 85 -2.76 11.41 -9.77
C PHE A 85 -1.98 12.07 -8.64
N ILE A 86 -2.46 11.90 -7.40
CA ILE A 86 -1.69 12.18 -6.18
C ILE A 86 -0.76 10.99 -5.95
N TRP A 87 0.54 11.25 -5.90
CA TRP A 87 1.51 10.19 -5.59
C TRP A 87 1.61 9.95 -4.10
N GLU A 88 1.57 8.67 -3.73
CA GLU A 88 1.78 8.20 -2.38
C GLU A 88 2.55 6.88 -2.45
N GLY A 89 3.45 6.67 -1.50
CA GLY A 89 4.26 5.46 -1.46
C GLY A 89 3.41 4.20 -1.42
N MET A 90 2.37 4.18 -0.59
CA MET A 90 1.61 2.96 -0.32
C MET A 90 0.85 2.44 -1.55
N THR A 91 0.27 3.34 -2.34
CA THR A 91 -0.45 2.99 -3.57
C THR A 91 0.52 2.57 -4.67
N ALA A 92 1.65 3.27 -4.79
CA ALA A 92 2.71 2.91 -5.72
C ALA A 92 3.37 1.56 -5.37
N LEU A 93 3.61 1.29 -4.08
CA LEU A 93 4.18 0.03 -3.59
C LEU A 93 3.23 -1.12 -3.89
N THR A 94 1.93 -0.93 -3.65
CA THR A 94 0.90 -1.92 -3.98
C THR A 94 0.94 -2.31 -5.47
N LEU A 95 1.00 -1.33 -6.38
CA LEU A 95 1.08 -1.59 -7.82
C LEU A 95 2.42 -2.19 -8.24
N ALA A 96 3.52 -1.75 -7.63
CA ALA A 96 4.86 -2.32 -7.86
C ALA A 96 4.87 -3.82 -7.51
N THR A 97 4.34 -4.19 -6.35
CA THR A 97 4.18 -5.58 -5.94
C THR A 97 3.29 -6.36 -6.90
N ARG A 98 2.12 -5.84 -7.28
CA ARG A 98 1.21 -6.49 -8.26
C ARG A 98 1.86 -6.74 -9.61
N THR A 99 2.84 -5.92 -9.99
CA THR A 99 3.51 -5.99 -11.31
C THR A 99 4.92 -6.58 -11.26
N SER A 100 5.37 -7.03 -10.08
CA SER A 100 6.75 -7.50 -9.85
C SER A 100 7.79 -6.48 -10.33
N LEU A 101 7.54 -5.19 -10.07
CA LEU A 101 8.48 -4.11 -10.35
C LEU A 101 9.20 -3.70 -9.08
N GLU A 102 10.48 -3.37 -9.21
CA GLU A 102 11.26 -2.81 -8.12
C GLU A 102 10.77 -1.41 -7.76
N PHE A 103 10.77 -1.12 -6.47
CA PHE A 103 10.51 0.20 -5.92
C PHE A 103 11.84 0.87 -5.57
N GLU A 104 12.07 2.08 -6.08
CA GLU A 104 13.37 2.73 -5.93
C GLU A 104 13.60 3.21 -4.49
N ASN A 105 14.84 3.05 -4.01
CA ASN A 105 15.25 3.39 -2.66
C ASN A 105 15.89 4.78 -2.61
N GLU A 106 15.28 5.69 -1.85
CA GLU A 106 15.86 7.00 -1.60
C GLU A 106 16.89 6.89 -0.48
N ASN A 107 18.14 7.29 -0.76
CA ASN A 107 19.16 7.37 0.27
C ASN A 107 18.83 8.51 1.23
N LEU A 108 18.92 8.24 2.54
CA LEU A 108 18.79 9.27 3.55
C LEU A 108 20.02 10.20 3.50
N PRO A 109 19.86 11.51 3.76
CA PRO A 109 20.99 12.44 3.80
C PRO A 109 22.07 12.04 4.81
N ARG A 110 21.66 11.35 5.88
CA ARG A 110 22.54 10.76 6.89
C ARG A 110 21.93 9.45 7.38
N MET A 111 22.76 8.46 7.63
CA MET A 111 22.37 7.23 8.32
C MET A 111 21.82 7.56 9.71
N GLN A 112 20.65 7.02 10.05
CA GLN A 112 19.94 7.30 11.29
C GLN A 112 19.80 6.01 12.10
N TYR A 113 19.90 6.10 13.42
CA TYR A 113 19.56 4.99 14.31
C TYR A 113 18.11 5.15 14.75
N ASP A 114 17.27 4.22 14.34
CA ASP A 114 15.88 4.14 14.76
C ASP A 114 15.81 3.48 16.15
N LYS A 115 15.42 4.26 17.16
CA LYS A 115 15.42 3.81 18.56
C LYS A 115 14.34 2.78 18.85
N ASP A 116 13.23 2.81 18.11
CA ASP A 116 12.10 1.92 18.38
C ASP A 116 12.35 0.53 17.79
N SER A 117 12.84 0.46 16.55
CA SER A 117 13.22 -0.81 15.90
C SER A 117 14.61 -1.29 16.29
N ARG A 118 15.44 -0.42 16.88
CA ARG A 118 16.87 -0.65 17.19
C ARG A 118 17.71 -0.94 15.94
N MET A 119 17.31 -0.40 14.79
CA MET A 119 17.99 -0.61 13.52
C MET A 119 18.71 0.66 13.08
N TRP A 120 19.85 0.48 12.41
CA TRP A 120 20.42 1.56 11.61
C TRP A 120 19.78 1.56 10.23
N VAL A 121 19.46 2.76 9.75
CA VAL A 121 18.68 2.98 8.52
C VAL A 121 19.42 3.97 7.64
N LYS A 122 19.69 3.61 6.38
CA LYS A 122 20.36 4.46 5.38
C LYS A 122 19.49 4.82 4.18
N ASN A 123 18.35 4.17 3.98
CA ASN A 123 17.45 4.47 2.85
C ASN A 123 15.97 4.19 3.16
N SER A 124 15.08 4.57 2.25
CA SER A 124 13.63 4.43 2.40
C SER A 124 13.15 2.97 2.52
N GLY A 125 13.82 2.02 1.88
CA GLY A 125 13.50 0.59 1.99
C GLY A 125 13.87 0.03 3.36
N GLU A 126 15.00 0.44 3.93
CA GLU A 126 15.35 0.10 5.30
C GLU A 126 14.43 0.80 6.31
N GLN A 127 13.95 2.02 6.03
CA GLN A 127 12.88 2.63 6.84
C GLN A 127 11.60 1.79 6.79
N TYR A 128 11.24 1.24 5.62
CA TYR A 128 10.07 0.36 5.49
C TYR A 128 10.23 -0.91 6.34
N VAL A 129 11.41 -1.53 6.32
CA VAL A 129 11.71 -2.70 7.17
C VAL A 129 11.64 -2.30 8.66
N SER A 130 12.21 -1.16 9.02
CA SER A 130 12.17 -0.61 10.37
C SER A 130 10.72 -0.41 10.86
N ASP A 131 9.88 0.24 10.04
CA ASP A 131 8.46 0.44 10.33
C ASP A 131 7.73 -0.91 10.50
N CYS A 132 8.03 -1.91 9.66
CA CYS A 132 7.49 -3.27 9.79
C CYS A 132 7.86 -3.94 11.12
N VAL A 133 9.11 -3.80 11.57
CA VAL A 133 9.57 -4.31 12.87
C VAL A 133 8.82 -3.65 14.02
N VAL A 134 8.60 -2.33 13.95
CA VAL A 134 7.84 -1.60 14.98
C VAL A 134 6.38 -2.06 15.03
N ILE A 135 5.73 -2.28 13.87
CA ILE A 135 4.36 -2.82 13.82
C ILE A 135 4.30 -4.16 14.57
N GLU A 136 5.19 -5.09 14.25
CA GLU A 136 5.23 -6.43 14.87
C GLU A 136 5.53 -6.36 16.37
N MET A 137 6.45 -5.50 16.79
CA MET A 137 6.72 -5.24 18.20
C MET A 137 5.49 -4.69 18.93
N MET A 138 4.76 -3.75 18.32
CA MET A 138 3.54 -3.17 18.90
C MET A 138 2.43 -4.23 19.02
N ILE A 139 2.24 -5.07 18.00
CA ILE A 139 1.30 -6.18 18.04
C ILE A 139 1.58 -7.07 19.26
N ARG A 140 2.83 -7.54 19.43
CA ARG A 140 3.23 -8.39 20.55
C ARG A 140 3.03 -7.71 21.91
N ARG A 141 3.42 -6.43 22.01
CA ARG A 141 3.31 -5.66 23.26
C ARG A 141 1.86 -5.52 23.70
N HIS A 142 0.97 -5.12 22.79
CA HIS A 142 -0.44 -4.97 23.10
C HIS A 142 -1.13 -6.31 23.33
N TRP A 143 -0.78 -7.33 22.55
CA TRP A 143 -1.25 -8.70 22.79
C TRP A 143 -0.95 -9.16 24.22
N ASN A 144 0.29 -9.02 24.68
CA ASN A 144 0.67 -9.40 26.05
C ASN A 144 -0.07 -8.58 27.12
N ARG A 145 -0.40 -7.32 26.85
CA ARG A 145 -1.23 -6.50 27.74
C ARG A 145 -2.67 -7.01 27.77
N GLU A 146 -3.24 -7.32 26.60
CA GLU A 146 -4.60 -7.81 26.48
C GLU A 146 -4.76 -9.20 27.12
N MET A 147 -3.77 -10.08 26.97
CA MET A 147 -3.77 -11.41 27.61
C MET A 147 -3.79 -11.34 29.13
N ARG A 148 -3.07 -10.39 29.74
CA ARG A 148 -3.15 -10.18 31.19
C ARG A 148 -4.51 -9.69 31.65
N ARG A 149 -5.19 -8.86 30.85
CA ARG A 149 -6.55 -8.40 31.15
C ARG A 149 -7.56 -9.52 31.00
N PHE A 150 -7.43 -10.28 29.92
CA PHE A 150 -8.28 -11.41 29.62
C PHE A 150 -8.20 -12.49 30.70
N GLN A 151 -7.01 -12.79 31.23
CA GLN A 151 -6.84 -13.71 32.36
C GLN A 151 -7.55 -13.26 33.66
N LEU A 152 -7.89 -11.98 33.77
CA LEU A 152 -8.57 -11.39 34.92
C LEU A 152 -10.06 -11.09 34.66
N SER A 153 -10.54 -11.28 33.43
CA SER A 153 -11.92 -10.99 33.03
C SER A 153 -12.79 -12.25 33.14
N GLU A 154 -14.00 -12.10 33.68
CA GLU A 154 -15.01 -13.19 33.73
C GLU A 154 -15.88 -13.29 32.45
N ASP A 155 -15.69 -12.41 31.46
CA ASP A 155 -16.47 -12.34 30.20
C ASP A 155 -15.51 -12.19 28.99
N PRO A 156 -15.73 -12.80 27.79
CA PRO A 156 -17.00 -13.00 27.05
C PRO A 156 -17.62 -14.42 27.10
N SER A 157 -18.80 -14.57 26.48
CA SER A 157 -19.54 -15.83 26.24
C SER A 157 -18.72 -17.00 25.69
N ASP A 158 -17.66 -16.73 24.91
CA ASP A 158 -16.75 -17.74 24.36
C ASP A 158 -15.32 -17.66 24.91
N ARG A 159 -15.05 -16.74 25.85
CA ARG A 159 -13.71 -16.51 26.42
C ARG A 159 -12.65 -16.18 25.35
N SER A 160 -12.99 -15.38 24.33
CA SER A 160 -12.02 -14.87 23.34
C SER A 160 -11.58 -13.43 23.61
N PRO A 161 -10.34 -13.04 23.24
CA PRO A 161 -9.87 -11.66 23.40
C PRO A 161 -10.55 -10.69 22.42
N ASN A 162 -10.66 -9.42 22.80
CA ASN A 162 -11.17 -8.38 21.92
C ASN A 162 -10.12 -7.95 20.88
N LEU A 163 -9.98 -8.74 19.82
CA LEU A 163 -9.00 -8.51 18.75
C LEU A 163 -9.23 -7.20 17.98
N VAL A 164 -10.47 -6.70 17.91
CA VAL A 164 -10.79 -5.41 17.29
C VAL A 164 -10.21 -4.26 18.11
N ALA A 165 -10.43 -4.27 19.43
CA ALA A 165 -9.84 -3.27 20.33
C ALA A 165 -8.31 -3.33 20.31
N LEU A 166 -7.73 -4.54 20.25
CA LEU A 166 -6.30 -4.74 20.10
C LEU A 166 -5.76 -4.11 18.81
N PHE A 167 -6.42 -4.32 17.66
CA PHE A 167 -6.04 -3.70 16.39
C PHE A 167 -6.00 -2.17 16.51
N TYR A 168 -7.06 -1.54 17.04
CA TYR A 168 -7.10 -0.08 17.19
C TYR A 168 -6.09 0.45 18.20
N ALA A 169 -5.77 -0.30 19.26
CA ALA A 169 -4.74 0.07 20.22
C ALA A 169 -3.34 0.06 19.57
N VAL A 170 -3.04 -0.97 18.78
CA VAL A 170 -1.81 -1.08 17.98
C VAL A 170 -1.74 0.08 16.98
N PHE A 171 -2.79 0.27 16.19
CA PHE A 171 -2.86 1.32 15.16
C PHE A 171 -2.63 2.71 15.78
N SER A 172 -3.35 3.04 16.85
CA SER A 172 -3.26 4.34 17.50
C SER A 172 -1.88 4.59 18.12
N GLU A 173 -1.25 3.58 18.74
CA GLU A 173 0.09 3.75 19.30
C GLU A 173 1.13 3.98 18.19
N ILE A 174 1.01 3.29 17.06
CA ILE A 174 1.89 3.48 15.91
C ILE A 174 1.72 4.90 15.32
N GLU A 175 0.50 5.40 15.17
CA GLU A 175 0.26 6.79 14.74
C GLU A 175 0.87 7.80 15.72
N ASN A 176 0.70 7.58 17.03
CA ASN A 176 1.26 8.45 18.07
C ASN A 176 2.80 8.45 18.08
N MET A 177 3.44 7.40 17.58
CA MET A 177 4.88 7.33 17.37
C MET A 177 5.35 8.10 16.13
N GLY A 178 4.43 8.70 15.34
CA GLY A 178 4.76 9.43 14.12
C GLY A 178 5.13 8.49 12.95
N ARG A 179 4.54 7.29 12.91
CA ARG A 179 4.83 6.27 11.90
C ARG A 179 3.73 6.22 10.82
N PRO A 180 4.05 5.75 9.60
CA PRO A 180 5.34 5.27 9.12
C PRO A 180 6.29 6.44 8.86
N THR A 181 7.58 6.15 8.94
CA THR A 181 8.64 7.09 8.58
C THR A 181 9.10 6.90 7.14
N SER A 182 8.89 5.70 6.57
CA SER A 182 9.25 5.39 5.20
C SER A 182 8.36 6.11 4.19
N ALA A 183 8.99 6.73 3.20
CA ALA A 183 8.30 7.27 2.03
C ALA A 183 7.50 6.19 1.27
N TRP A 184 7.89 4.91 1.36
CA TRP A 184 7.18 3.79 0.72
C TRP A 184 5.82 3.50 1.33
N LEU A 185 5.63 3.89 2.59
CA LEU A 185 4.36 3.73 3.32
C LEU A 185 3.64 5.07 3.48
N GLY A 186 4.18 6.13 2.85
CA GLY A 186 3.60 7.46 2.88
C GLY A 186 2.14 7.42 2.41
N ARG A 187 1.29 8.14 3.16
CA ARG A 187 -0.15 8.26 2.93
C ARG A 187 -0.57 9.73 3.07
N GLN A 188 -1.38 10.18 2.16
CA GLN A 188 -1.96 11.52 2.00
C GLN A 188 -3.45 11.44 1.62
N THR A 189 -3.91 10.33 1.06
CA THR A 189 -5.29 10.05 0.66
C THR A 189 -5.95 9.07 1.60
N GLU A 190 -7.29 9.03 1.54
CA GLU A 190 -8.11 8.08 2.29
C GLU A 190 -7.78 6.62 1.91
N VAL A 191 -7.57 6.32 0.63
CA VAL A 191 -7.10 5.01 0.16
C VAL A 191 -5.76 4.63 0.80
N GLY A 192 -4.81 5.57 0.82
CA GLY A 192 -3.51 5.37 1.46
C GLY A 192 -3.64 5.04 2.94
N TYR A 193 -4.53 5.72 3.65
CA TYR A 193 -4.84 5.44 5.05
C TYR A 193 -5.46 4.05 5.26
N HIS A 194 -6.41 3.65 4.42
CA HIS A 194 -7.01 2.32 4.50
C HIS A 194 -6.01 1.19 4.18
N LEU A 195 -5.13 1.39 3.18
CA LEU A 195 -4.05 0.43 2.88
C LEU A 195 -3.08 0.28 4.04
N TRP A 196 -2.78 1.37 4.75
CA TRP A 196 -1.97 1.31 5.97
C TRP A 196 -2.62 0.46 7.06
N GLY A 197 -3.91 0.69 7.34
CA GLY A 197 -4.69 -0.16 8.23
C GLY A 197 -4.68 -1.63 7.79
N MET A 198 -4.79 -1.89 6.49
CA MET A 198 -4.73 -3.23 5.92
C MET A 198 -3.37 -3.91 6.13
N LEU A 199 -2.26 -3.19 6.01
CA LEU A 199 -0.93 -3.73 6.29
C LEU A 199 -0.78 -4.16 7.76
N ILE A 200 -1.20 -3.29 8.69
CA ILE A 200 -1.19 -3.62 10.13
C ILE A 200 -2.09 -4.82 10.40
N TRP A 201 -3.28 -4.84 9.80
CA TRP A 201 -4.23 -5.95 9.92
C TRP A 201 -3.62 -7.27 9.41
N HIS A 202 -2.97 -7.29 8.24
CA HIS A 202 -2.31 -8.48 7.71
C HIS A 202 -1.19 -8.99 8.63
N LYS A 203 -0.36 -8.08 9.17
CA LYS A 203 0.71 -8.44 10.12
C LYS A 203 0.13 -9.03 11.41
N MET A 204 -0.92 -8.41 11.93
CA MET A 204 -1.61 -8.90 13.14
C MET A 204 -2.28 -10.25 12.89
N ARG A 205 -2.95 -10.41 11.76
CA ARG A 205 -3.56 -11.68 11.34
C ARG A 205 -2.52 -12.79 11.30
N ARG A 206 -1.39 -12.55 10.64
CA ARG A 206 -0.28 -13.51 10.55
C ARG A 206 0.26 -13.88 11.93
N PHE A 207 0.51 -12.90 12.80
CA PHE A 207 0.94 -13.15 14.18
C PHE A 207 -0.05 -14.05 14.93
N LEU A 208 -1.36 -13.79 14.80
CA LEU A 208 -2.39 -14.58 15.46
C LEU A 208 -2.46 -16.02 14.91
N GLU A 209 -2.37 -16.19 13.59
CA GLU A 209 -2.37 -17.50 12.93
C GLU A 209 -1.11 -18.31 13.24
N GLU A 210 0.06 -17.68 13.31
CA GLU A 210 1.34 -18.38 13.51
C GLU A 210 1.64 -18.67 15.00
N GLU A 211 1.25 -17.77 15.91
CA GLU A 211 1.70 -17.83 17.31
C GLU A 211 0.57 -17.96 18.34
N CYS A 212 -0.66 -17.63 17.95
CA CYS A 212 -1.81 -17.61 18.85
C CYS A 212 -2.96 -18.47 18.31
N MET A 213 -2.65 -19.61 17.67
CA MET A 213 -3.63 -20.45 16.95
C MET A 213 -4.92 -20.74 17.71
N TRP A 214 -4.90 -20.80 19.04
CA TRP A 214 -6.09 -21.02 19.85
C TRP A 214 -7.18 -19.93 19.69
N VAL A 215 -6.84 -18.72 19.22
CA VAL A 215 -7.85 -17.70 18.91
C VAL A 215 -8.56 -17.95 17.59
N VAL A 216 -7.98 -18.73 16.68
CA VAL A 216 -8.53 -18.92 15.33
C VAL A 216 -9.85 -19.68 15.44
N GLY A 217 -10.89 -19.12 14.83
CA GLY A 217 -12.26 -19.67 14.88
C GLY A 217 -13.10 -19.18 16.07
N THR A 218 -12.54 -18.37 16.97
CA THR A 218 -13.33 -17.73 18.05
C THR A 218 -14.22 -16.59 17.54
N GLU A 219 -15.12 -16.11 18.38
CA GLU A 219 -15.95 -14.93 18.09
C GLU A 219 -15.07 -13.68 17.88
N GLY A 220 -14.06 -13.48 18.75
CA GLY A 220 -13.09 -12.39 18.60
C GLY A 220 -12.34 -12.43 17.27
N TRP A 221 -11.96 -13.63 16.81
CA TRP A 221 -11.35 -13.85 15.49
C TRP A 221 -12.30 -13.51 14.34
N THR A 222 -13.54 -13.95 14.42
CA THR A 222 -14.55 -13.67 13.38
C THR A 222 -14.77 -12.17 13.23
N LYS A 223 -14.97 -11.44 14.35
CA LYS A 223 -15.10 -9.98 14.35
C LYS A 223 -13.86 -9.27 13.78
N PHE A 224 -12.67 -9.80 14.06
CA PHE A 224 -11.42 -9.27 13.50
C PHE A 224 -11.34 -9.47 11.98
N LEU A 225 -11.78 -10.62 11.47
CA LEU A 225 -11.86 -10.87 10.02
C LEU A 225 -12.87 -9.95 9.36
N ASP A 226 -14.06 -9.76 9.96
CA ASP A 226 -15.08 -8.83 9.45
C ASP A 226 -14.56 -7.39 9.36
N GLY A 227 -13.78 -6.96 10.36
CA GLY A 227 -13.10 -5.67 10.34
C GLY A 227 -12.13 -5.53 9.15
N GLY A 228 -11.36 -6.58 8.85
CA GLY A 228 -10.49 -6.64 7.67
C GLY A 228 -11.27 -6.55 6.36
N MET A 229 -12.37 -7.31 6.24
CA MET A 229 -13.24 -7.27 5.07
C MET A 229 -13.88 -5.89 4.89
N SER A 230 -14.26 -5.22 5.98
CA SER A 230 -14.78 -3.84 5.94
C SER A 230 -13.73 -2.85 5.41
N LEU A 231 -12.47 -2.95 5.87
CA LEU A 231 -11.36 -2.14 5.35
C LEU A 231 -11.14 -2.40 3.86
N GLN A 232 -11.19 -3.65 3.44
CA GLN A 232 -11.06 -4.02 2.03
C GLN A 232 -12.19 -3.42 1.19
N GLY A 233 -13.43 -3.48 1.69
CA GLY A 233 -14.59 -2.87 1.04
C GLY A 233 -14.43 -1.35 0.84
N LYS A 234 -13.84 -0.65 1.82
CA LYS A 234 -13.54 0.79 1.70
C LYS A 234 -12.49 1.07 0.63
N ILE A 235 -11.42 0.27 0.57
CA ILE A 235 -10.41 0.39 -0.49
C ILE A 235 -11.06 0.18 -1.85
N LEU A 236 -11.86 -0.88 -2.01
CA LEU A 236 -12.57 -1.20 -3.25
C LEU A 236 -13.64 -0.17 -3.65
N GLY A 237 -14.24 0.54 -2.70
CA GLY A 237 -15.17 1.63 -2.98
C GLY A 237 -14.51 2.84 -3.63
N ASP A 238 -13.22 3.04 -3.38
CA ASP A 238 -12.42 4.12 -3.96
C ASP A 238 -11.72 3.73 -5.28
N VAL A 239 -11.43 2.43 -5.48
CA VAL A 239 -10.75 1.89 -6.67
C VAL A 239 -11.66 1.24 -7.69
#